data_AF-A0A7R7VYK1-F1
#
_entry.id   AF-A0A7R7VYK1-F1
#
_cell.length_a   1.000
_cell.length_b   1.000
_cell.length_c   1.000
_cell.angle_alpha   90.00
_cell.angle_beta   90.00
_cell.angle_gamma   90.00
#
_symmetry.space_group_name_H-M   'P 1'
#
loop_
_entity.id
_entity.type
_entity.pdbx_description
1 polymer ?
#
loop_
_entity_poly.entity_id
_entity_poly.type
_entity_poly.pdbx_seq_one_letter_code
_entity_poly.pdbx_strand_id
1 'polypeptide(L)'
;MRLWKHDFRGRALIIAITMASCQAFLLLGFDQGVMSGIVGADNRFARDFNNPDAAMQGNITGLYDIGCVVGSIICYFIGERMGRRTMLMMGGFIMIIGTVILASSYTIAQLLVGRIVTGLGNGMNSSTAPVYQSECSPAEYRGALLTLQGTVTILGVVIAYWMDYGTSFTDSSYEWRLPLAFQAVFAICLILQVVGLPKVLVGWSNMTDTMKPALW
;
A
#
# COMPACT_ATOMS: atom_id res chain seq x y z
N MET A 1 -14.74 17.19 17.11
CA MET A 1 -15.50 16.12 16.41
C MET A 1 -14.88 14.76 16.76
N ARG A 2 -15.47 14.01 17.71
CA ARG A 2 -14.94 12.74 18.26
C ARG A 2 -15.81 11.57 17.77
N LEU A 3 -15.70 11.19 16.49
CA LEU A 3 -16.62 10.23 15.87
C LEU A 3 -16.17 8.76 15.95
N TRP A 4 -14.94 8.47 16.39
CA TRP A 4 -14.41 7.10 16.43
C TRP A 4 -13.44 6.94 17.62
N LYS A 5 -13.98 6.61 18.80
CA LYS A 5 -13.20 6.03 19.90
C LYS A 5 -13.78 4.65 20.18
N HIS A 6 -13.39 3.66 19.38
CA HIS A 6 -13.48 2.28 19.83
C HIS A 6 -12.27 2.06 20.74
N ASP A 7 -12.50 1.79 22.02
CA ASP A 7 -11.46 1.41 22.98
C ASP A 7 -11.01 -0.03 22.68
N PHE A 8 -10.26 -0.20 21.59
CA PHE A 8 -9.61 -1.46 21.29
C PHE A 8 -8.53 -1.72 22.34
N ARG A 9 -8.74 -2.73 23.18
CA ARG A 9 -7.78 -3.20 24.17
C ARG A 9 -7.39 -4.66 23.88
N GLY A 10 -6.16 -5.00 24.23
CA GLY A 10 -5.65 -6.37 24.26
C GLY A 10 -5.53 -6.99 22.88
N ARG A 11 -6.05 -8.21 22.75
CA ARG A 11 -5.99 -9.00 21.50
C ARG A 11 -6.69 -8.31 20.33
N ALA A 12 -7.80 -7.60 20.57
CA ALA A 12 -8.54 -6.93 19.51
C ALA A 12 -7.73 -5.79 18.86
N LEU A 13 -6.93 -5.07 19.64
CA LEU A 13 -6.04 -4.03 19.13
C LEU A 13 -4.92 -4.63 18.27
N ILE A 14 -4.29 -5.71 18.76
CA ILE A 14 -3.23 -6.40 18.02
C ILE A 14 -3.77 -6.93 16.68
N ILE A 15 -4.97 -7.51 16.68
CA ILE A 15 -5.62 -7.97 15.45
C ILE A 15 -5.88 -6.79 14.49
N ALA A 16 -6.42 -5.67 14.98
CA ALA A 16 -6.68 -4.50 14.14
C ALA A 16 -5.39 -3.92 13.50
N ILE A 17 -4.29 -3.85 14.26
CA ILE A 17 -2.98 -3.40 13.78
C ILE A 17 -2.42 -4.38 12.75
N THR A 18 -2.58 -5.68 13.01
CA THR A 18 -2.16 -6.74 12.09
C THR A 18 -2.94 -6.66 10.78
N MET A 19 -4.26 -6.47 10.84
CA MET A 19 -5.11 -6.32 9.64
C MET A 19 -4.68 -5.11 8.81
N ALA A 20 -4.44 -3.96 9.44
CA ALA A 20 -3.98 -2.76 8.74
C ALA A 20 -2.59 -2.95 8.12
N SER A 21 -1.68 -3.62 8.83
CA SER A 21 -0.33 -3.92 8.32
C SER A 21 -0.39 -4.90 7.16
N CYS A 22 -1.17 -5.98 7.28
CA CYS A 22 -1.42 -6.92 6.20
C CYS A 22 -2.07 -6.26 4.99
N GLN A 23 -3.01 -5.31 5.19
CA GLN A 23 -3.63 -4.56 4.10
C GLN A 23 -2.61 -3.70 3.33
N ALA A 24 -1.65 -3.08 4.02
CA ALA A 24 -0.59 -2.33 3.37
C ALA A 24 0.30 -3.24 2.49
N PHE A 25 0.63 -4.44 2.99
CA PHE A 25 1.41 -5.43 2.23
C PHE A 25 0.62 -6.10 1.10
N LEU A 26 -0.69 -6.29 1.28
CA LEU A 26 -1.57 -6.76 0.22
C LEU A 26 -1.56 -5.76 -0.95
N LEU A 27 -1.71 -4.47 -0.64
CA LEU A 27 -1.67 -3.39 -1.62
C LEU A 27 -0.31 -3.34 -2.33
N LEU A 28 0.80 -3.47 -1.59
CA LEU A 28 2.14 -3.57 -2.17
C LEU A 28 2.26 -4.71 -3.18
N GLY A 29 1.77 -5.90 -2.82
CA GLY A 29 1.79 -7.07 -3.69
C GLY A 29 0.90 -6.89 -4.93
N PHE A 30 -0.29 -6.31 -4.74
CA PHE A 30 -1.20 -6.03 -5.84
C PHE A 30 -0.60 -5.06 -6.86
N ASP A 31 0.00 -3.96 -6.41
CA ASP A 31 0.61 -2.94 -7.30
C ASP A 31 1.80 -3.47 -8.10
N GLN A 32 2.54 -4.42 -7.54
CA GLN A 32 3.62 -5.13 -8.24
C GLN A 32 3.05 -6.13 -9.25
N GLY A 33 2.05 -6.92 -8.86
CA GLY A 33 1.46 -7.94 -9.71
C GLY A 33 0.70 -7.36 -10.91
N VAL A 34 -0.09 -6.31 -10.70
CA VAL A 34 -1.01 -5.73 -11.69
C VAL A 34 -0.27 -5.22 -12.93
N MET A 35 0.99 -4.80 -12.77
CA MET A 35 1.75 -4.30 -13.90
C MET A 35 2.31 -5.42 -14.77
N SER A 36 2.49 -6.62 -14.22
CA SER A 36 2.96 -7.78 -15.00
C SER A 36 1.91 -8.29 -15.98
N GLY A 37 0.61 -8.15 -15.69
CA GLY A 37 -0.46 -8.56 -16.61
C GLY A 37 -0.83 -7.48 -17.62
N ILE A 38 -0.68 -6.20 -17.25
CA ILE A 38 -1.03 -5.05 -18.10
C ILE A 38 0.06 -4.69 -19.10
N VAL A 39 1.34 -4.93 -18.78
CA VAL A 39 2.45 -4.61 -19.69
C VAL A 39 2.67 -5.76 -20.66
N GLY A 40 2.31 -5.55 -21.93
CA GLY A 40 2.51 -6.52 -23.01
C GLY A 40 2.44 -5.84 -24.37
N ALA A 41 3.03 -6.45 -25.40
CA ALA A 41 3.11 -5.85 -26.74
C ALA A 41 1.79 -5.96 -27.54
N ASP A 42 0.94 -6.95 -27.25
CA ASP A 42 -0.23 -7.30 -28.08
C ASP A 42 -1.59 -6.88 -27.47
N ASN A 43 -1.59 -6.11 -26.38
CA ASN A 43 -2.80 -5.80 -25.62
C ASN A 43 -3.32 -4.36 -25.81
N ARG A 44 -4.48 -4.04 -25.22
CA ARG A 44 -5.08 -2.70 -25.39
C ARG A 44 -4.21 -1.60 -24.82
N PHE A 45 -3.48 -1.89 -23.74
CA PHE A 45 -2.54 -0.95 -23.13
C PHE A 45 -1.47 -0.50 -24.14
N ALA A 46 -0.84 -1.43 -24.87
CA ALA A 46 0.11 -1.06 -25.91
C ALA A 46 -0.51 -0.16 -26.98
N ARG A 47 -1.73 -0.45 -27.43
CA ARG A 47 -2.42 0.39 -28.44
C ARG A 47 -2.74 1.79 -27.93
N ASP A 48 -3.22 1.90 -26.69
CA ASP A 48 -3.57 3.18 -26.07
C ASP A 48 -2.33 4.06 -25.80
N PHE A 49 -1.14 3.45 -25.63
CA PHE A 49 0.14 4.14 -25.38
C PHE A 49 1.14 4.05 -26.54
N ASN A 50 0.67 3.82 -27.77
CA ASN A 50 1.50 3.82 -29.00
C ASN A 50 2.67 2.82 -29.00
N ASN A 51 2.42 1.59 -28.56
CA ASN A 51 3.33 0.44 -28.52
C ASN A 51 4.68 0.79 -27.87
N PRO A 52 4.72 0.99 -26.54
CA PRO A 52 5.96 1.30 -25.85
C PRO A 52 6.97 0.17 -26.02
N ASP A 53 8.20 0.51 -26.43
CA ASP A 53 9.31 -0.45 -26.53
C ASP A 53 9.67 -1.03 -25.16
N ALA A 54 10.39 -2.14 -25.12
CA ALA A 54 10.77 -2.87 -23.92
C ALA A 54 11.45 -1.98 -22.87
N ALA A 55 12.27 -1.02 -23.30
CA ALA A 55 12.90 -0.04 -22.41
C ALA A 55 11.87 0.88 -21.73
N MET A 56 10.85 1.33 -22.46
CA MET A 56 9.80 2.17 -21.89
C MET A 56 8.89 1.37 -20.96
N GLN A 57 8.56 0.13 -21.32
CA GLN A 57 7.83 -0.79 -20.44
C GLN A 57 8.57 -1.02 -19.12
N GLY A 58 9.88 -1.26 -19.18
CA GLY A 58 10.75 -1.37 -18.00
C GLY A 58 10.82 -0.08 -17.17
N ASN A 59 10.80 1.10 -17.82
CA ASN A 59 10.74 2.38 -17.10
C ASN A 59 9.41 2.55 -16.36
N ILE A 60 8.30 2.15 -16.98
CA ILE A 60 6.98 2.27 -16.35
C ILE A 60 6.89 1.37 -15.11
N THR A 61 7.38 0.14 -15.17
CA THR A 61 7.40 -0.78 -14.01
C THR A 61 8.40 -0.29 -12.96
N GLY A 62 9.65 -0.01 -13.34
CA GLY A 62 10.73 0.31 -12.41
C GLY A 62 10.60 1.67 -11.70
N LEU A 63 9.92 2.66 -12.30
CA LEU A 63 9.70 3.96 -11.63
C LEU A 63 8.88 3.86 -10.35
N TYR A 64 8.04 2.83 -10.23
CA TYR A 64 7.32 2.55 -8.99
C TYR A 64 8.29 2.23 -7.84
N ASP A 65 9.29 1.39 -8.09
CA ASP A 65 10.29 1.02 -7.08
C ASP A 65 11.18 2.21 -6.71
N ILE A 66 11.54 3.06 -7.69
CA ILE A 66 12.24 4.32 -7.42
C ILE A 66 11.40 5.21 -6.50
N GLY A 67 10.10 5.34 -6.78
CA GLY A 67 9.16 6.03 -5.89
C GLY A 67 9.14 5.42 -4.48
N CYS A 68 9.14 4.09 -4.37
CA CYS A 68 9.17 3.39 -3.08
C CYS A 68 10.44 3.69 -2.29
N VAL A 69 11.61 3.73 -2.95
CA VAL A 69 12.89 4.09 -2.31
C VAL A 69 12.81 5.51 -1.75
N VAL A 70 12.36 6.46 -2.56
CA VAL A 70 12.21 7.86 -2.12
C VAL A 70 11.23 7.98 -0.95
N GLY A 71 10.08 7.32 -1.03
CA GLY A 71 9.08 7.29 0.04
C GLY A 71 9.62 6.69 1.35
N SER A 72 10.45 5.66 1.25
CA SER A 72 11.09 5.02 2.40
C SER A 72 12.14 5.94 3.05
N ILE A 73 12.93 6.67 2.25
CA ILE A 73 13.88 7.67 2.75
C ILE A 73 13.14 8.80 3.48
N ILE A 74 12.04 9.29 2.91
CA ILE A 74 11.20 10.31 3.57
C ILE A 74 10.66 9.76 4.90
N CYS A 75 10.23 8.50 4.91
CA CYS A 75 9.76 7.83 6.13
C CYS A 75 10.85 7.74 7.20
N TYR A 76 12.11 7.54 6.83
CA TYR A 76 13.22 7.55 7.78
C TYR A 76 13.38 8.90 8.49
N PHE A 77 13.35 10.02 7.75
CA PHE A 77 13.54 11.36 8.34
C PHE A 77 12.32 11.88 9.12
N ILE A 78 11.11 11.55 8.67
CA ILE A 78 9.88 12.16 9.18
C ILE A 78 9.10 11.20 10.10
N GLY A 79 9.31 9.89 9.94
CA GLY A 79 8.50 8.85 10.59
C GLY A 79 8.57 8.86 12.10
N GLU A 80 9.71 9.24 12.68
CA GLU A 80 9.85 9.40 14.13
C GLU A 80 9.05 10.57 14.69
N ARG A 81 8.80 11.64 13.91
CA ARG A 81 8.11 12.84 14.40
C ARG A 81 6.60 12.75 14.26
N MET A 82 6.10 12.12 13.19
CA MET A 82 4.67 12.10 12.86
C MET A 82 3.90 10.93 13.49
N GLY A 83 4.60 9.90 13.95
CA GLY A 83 4.02 8.68 14.50
C GLY A 83 3.50 7.72 13.41
N ARG A 84 3.45 6.42 13.72
CA ARG A 84 3.21 5.35 12.75
C ARG A 84 1.84 5.44 12.06
N ARG A 85 0.79 5.70 12.84
CA ARG A 85 -0.57 5.85 12.32
C ARG A 85 -0.67 6.94 11.26
N THR A 86 -0.10 8.12 11.54
CA THR A 86 -0.15 9.27 10.63
C THR A 86 0.60 8.97 9.33
N MET A 87 1.74 8.30 9.43
CA MET A 87 2.54 7.90 8.26
C MET A 87 1.78 6.92 7.36
N LEU A 88 1.10 5.91 7.92
CA LEU A 88 0.26 4.99 7.15
C LEU A 88 -0.92 5.70 6.46
N MET A 89 -1.54 6.68 7.13
CA MET A 89 -2.61 7.46 6.52
C MET A 89 -2.10 8.32 5.37
N MET A 90 -0.98 9.02 5.57
CA MET A 90 -0.37 9.86 4.53
C MET A 90 0.03 9.04 3.31
N GLY A 91 0.69 7.90 3.52
CA GLY A 91 1.06 6.98 2.44
C GLY A 91 -0.19 6.53 1.67
N GLY A 92 -1.24 6.09 2.37
CA GLY A 92 -2.52 5.74 1.75
C GLY A 92 -3.15 6.87 0.92
N PHE A 93 -3.15 8.12 1.42
CA PHE A 93 -3.68 9.26 0.65
C PHE A 93 -2.87 9.55 -0.61
N ILE A 94 -1.53 9.51 -0.50
CA ILE A 94 -0.62 9.69 -1.64
C ILE A 94 -0.87 8.59 -2.68
N MET A 95 -1.07 7.34 -2.25
CA MET A 95 -1.40 6.24 -3.15
C MET A 95 -2.70 6.48 -3.90
N ILE A 96 -3.78 6.89 -3.21
CA ILE A 96 -5.06 7.22 -3.88
C ILE A 96 -4.87 8.28 -4.96
N ILE A 97 -4.11 9.35 -4.67
CA ILE A 97 -3.82 10.40 -5.66
C ILE A 97 -3.08 9.81 -6.87
N GLY A 98 -2.03 9.01 -6.64
CA GLY A 98 -1.30 8.34 -7.71
C GLY A 98 -2.16 7.39 -8.53
N THR A 99 -3.05 6.63 -7.88
CA THR A 99 -4.00 5.74 -8.56
C THR A 99 -4.96 6.51 -9.45
N VAL A 100 -5.49 7.64 -8.98
CA VAL A 100 -6.38 8.48 -9.79
C VAL A 100 -5.65 9.00 -11.03
N ILE A 101 -4.39 9.40 -10.88
CA ILE A 101 -3.54 9.83 -12.02
C ILE A 101 -3.33 8.67 -13.01
N LEU A 102 -3.05 7.45 -12.52
CA LEU A 102 -2.87 6.25 -13.35
C LEU A 102 -4.15 5.88 -14.11
N ALA A 103 -5.28 5.76 -13.41
CA ALA A 103 -6.54 5.32 -14.00
C ALA A 103 -7.11 6.33 -15.01
N SER A 104 -6.79 7.62 -14.85
CA SER A 104 -7.18 8.70 -15.76
C SER A 104 -6.14 9.01 -16.85
N SER A 105 -5.09 8.19 -16.98
CA SER A 105 -4.00 8.47 -17.91
C SER A 105 -4.38 8.28 -19.39
N TYR A 106 -3.95 9.23 -20.20
CA TYR A 106 -4.03 9.16 -21.68
C TYR A 106 -2.66 9.33 -22.35
N THR A 107 -1.62 9.63 -21.56
CA THR A 107 -0.24 9.81 -22.04
C THR A 107 0.73 9.03 -21.18
N ILE A 108 1.83 8.57 -21.77
CA ILE A 108 2.90 7.86 -21.05
C ILE A 108 3.44 8.73 -19.91
N ALA A 109 3.67 10.02 -20.14
CA ALA A 109 4.19 10.92 -19.11
C ALA A 109 3.31 10.95 -17.85
N GLN A 110 1.98 11.00 -18.03
CA GLN A 110 1.04 10.95 -16.90
C GLN A 110 1.10 9.59 -16.18
N LEU A 111 1.27 8.50 -16.92
CA LEU A 111 1.43 7.16 -16.36
C LEU A 111 2.72 7.06 -15.50
N LEU A 112 3.84 7.60 -16.00
CA LEU A 112 5.12 7.64 -15.28
C LEU A 112 5.01 8.46 -13.98
N VAL A 113 4.36 9.62 -14.04
CA VAL A 113 4.10 10.44 -12.84
C VAL A 113 3.22 9.68 -11.85
N GLY A 114 2.16 9.03 -12.32
CA GLY A 114 1.30 8.18 -11.50
C GLY A 114 2.09 7.09 -10.78
N ARG A 115 3.02 6.41 -11.46
CA ARG A 115 3.89 5.37 -10.89
C ARG A 115 4.80 5.89 -9.78
N ILE A 116 5.42 7.05 -9.97
CA ILE A 116 6.28 7.66 -8.96
C ILE A 116 5.45 8.01 -7.72
N VAL A 117 4.26 8.60 -7.91
CA VAL A 117 3.38 9.03 -6.81
C VAL A 117 2.82 7.82 -6.04
N THR A 118 2.33 6.77 -6.72
CA THR A 118 1.89 5.56 -6.02
C THR A 118 3.05 4.89 -5.29
N GLY A 119 4.21 4.81 -5.92
CA GLY A 119 5.44 4.30 -5.31
C GLY A 119 5.83 5.07 -4.04
N LEU A 120 5.77 6.39 -4.05
CA LEU A 120 6.05 7.23 -2.89
C LEU A 120 5.19 6.85 -1.68
N GLY A 121 3.88 6.73 -1.88
CA GLY A 121 2.94 6.36 -0.83
C GLY A 121 3.14 4.93 -0.35
N ASN A 122 3.42 3.99 -1.25
CA ASN A 122 3.69 2.61 -0.90
C ASN A 122 5.01 2.44 -0.14
N GLY A 123 6.07 3.16 -0.52
CA GLY A 123 7.35 3.19 0.20
C GLY A 123 7.20 3.65 1.65
N MET A 124 6.38 4.68 1.88
CA MET A 124 6.04 5.13 3.23
C MET A 124 5.29 4.05 4.02
N ASN A 125 4.31 3.39 3.40
CA ASN A 125 3.50 2.36 4.04
C ASN A 125 4.31 1.11 4.39
N SER A 126 5.08 0.59 3.44
CA SER A 126 5.92 -0.61 3.58
C SER A 126 7.06 -0.43 4.58
N SER A 127 7.58 0.79 4.72
CA SER A 127 8.55 1.12 5.78
C SER A 127 7.90 1.24 7.17
N THR A 128 6.66 1.69 7.24
CA THR A 128 5.98 1.97 8.51
C THR A 128 5.27 0.75 9.09
N ALA A 129 4.61 -0.06 8.27
CA ALA A 129 3.74 -1.16 8.72
C ALA A 129 4.48 -2.24 9.55
N PRO A 130 5.66 -2.77 9.12
CA PRO A 130 6.41 -3.75 9.91
C PRO A 130 6.87 -3.19 11.24
N VAL A 131 7.31 -1.93 11.24
CA VAL A 131 7.74 -1.23 12.45
C VAL A 131 6.58 -1.10 13.42
N TYR A 132 5.43 -0.64 12.93
CA TYR A 132 4.22 -0.50 13.73
C TYR A 132 3.74 -1.83 14.32
N GLN A 133 3.75 -2.90 13.52
CA GLN A 133 3.46 -4.25 13.98
C GLN A 133 4.46 -4.69 15.08
N SER A 134 5.75 -4.46 14.87
CA SER A 134 6.80 -4.88 15.81
C SER A 134 6.71 -4.16 17.15
N GLU A 135 6.38 -2.86 17.14
CA GLU A 135 6.21 -2.02 18.32
C GLU A 135 4.97 -2.43 19.14
N CYS A 136 3.90 -2.89 18.48
CA CYS A 136 2.63 -3.22 19.14
C CYS A 136 2.44 -4.71 19.46
N SER A 137 3.29 -5.58 18.90
CA SER A 137 3.20 -7.04 19.08
C SER A 137 4.09 -7.55 20.24
N PRO A 138 3.61 -8.55 21.00
CA PRO A 138 4.47 -9.30 21.93
C PRO A 138 5.62 -9.98 21.20
N ALA A 139 6.79 -10.06 21.85
CA ALA A 139 8.00 -10.63 21.25
C ALA A 139 7.81 -12.08 20.77
N GLU A 140 7.00 -12.88 21.46
CA GLU A 140 6.73 -14.28 21.14
C GLU A 140 6.05 -14.49 19.77
N TYR A 141 5.12 -13.60 19.39
CA TYR A 141 4.36 -13.73 18.14
C TYR A 141 4.82 -12.78 17.02
N ARG A 142 5.73 -11.85 17.32
CA ARG A 142 6.20 -10.84 16.37
C ARG A 142 6.69 -11.44 15.05
N GLY A 143 7.50 -12.51 15.12
CA GLY A 143 8.02 -13.17 13.92
C GLY A 143 6.91 -13.72 13.03
N ALA A 144 5.95 -14.44 13.60
CA ALA A 144 4.82 -15.00 12.85
C ALA A 144 3.97 -13.92 12.17
N LEU A 145 3.74 -12.78 12.85
CA LEU A 145 2.96 -11.66 12.32
C LEU A 145 3.68 -10.91 11.19
N LEU A 146 5.01 -10.87 11.21
CA LEU A 146 5.81 -10.33 10.10
C LEU A 146 5.82 -11.28 8.90
N THR A 147 5.95 -12.60 9.14
CA THR A 147 5.84 -13.59 8.07
C THR A 147 4.46 -13.56 7.41
N LEU A 148 3.39 -13.39 8.19
CA LEU A 148 2.03 -13.24 7.67
C LEU A 148 1.91 -12.06 6.69
N GLN A 149 2.54 -10.92 6.98
CA GLN A 149 2.57 -9.77 6.05
C GLN A 149 3.24 -10.15 4.71
N GLY A 150 4.36 -10.88 4.76
CA GLY A 150 5.01 -11.41 3.56
C GLY A 150 4.11 -12.37 2.77
N THR A 151 3.42 -13.28 3.45
CA THR A 151 2.45 -14.18 2.79
C THR A 151 1.31 -13.41 2.13
N VAL A 152 0.76 -12.40 2.81
CA VAL A 152 -0.31 -11.56 2.29
C VAL A 152 0.15 -10.74 1.07
N THR A 153 1.43 -10.37 1.01
CA THR A 153 2.01 -9.74 -0.18
C THR A 153 1.88 -10.64 -1.40
N ILE A 154 2.24 -11.92 -1.27
CA ILE A 154 2.11 -12.90 -2.36
C ILE A 154 0.65 -13.10 -2.74
N LEU A 155 -0.26 -13.13 -1.77
CA LEU A 155 -1.70 -13.18 -2.05
C LEU A 155 -2.17 -11.95 -2.85
N GLY A 156 -1.66 -10.76 -2.55
CA GLY A 156 -1.92 -9.54 -3.32
C GLY A 156 -1.50 -9.68 -4.79
N VAL A 157 -0.30 -10.24 -5.04
CA VAL A 157 0.17 -10.54 -6.41
C VAL A 157 -0.76 -11.51 -7.12
N VAL A 158 -1.18 -12.59 -6.44
CA VAL A 158 -2.09 -13.59 -7.02
C VAL A 158 -3.45 -12.97 -7.37
N ILE A 159 -4.00 -12.11 -6.50
CA ILE A 159 -5.25 -11.38 -6.78
C ILE A 159 -5.10 -10.49 -8.02
N ALA A 160 -3.98 -9.79 -8.14
CA ALA A 160 -3.72 -8.96 -9.32
C ALA A 160 -3.66 -9.79 -10.60
N TYR A 161 -2.95 -10.92 -10.62
CA TYR A 161 -2.86 -11.79 -11.79
C TYR A 161 -4.22 -12.34 -12.23
N TRP A 162 -5.06 -12.77 -11.28
CA TRP A 162 -6.41 -13.21 -11.59
C TRP A 162 -7.30 -12.08 -12.10
N MET A 163 -7.10 -10.86 -11.59
CA MET A 163 -7.83 -9.69 -12.05
C MET A 163 -7.44 -9.31 -13.47
N ASP A 164 -6.14 -9.26 -13.77
CA ASP A 164 -5.61 -8.98 -15.11
C ASP A 164 -6.08 -10.05 -16.11
N TYR A 165 -6.04 -11.32 -15.72
CA TYR A 165 -6.60 -12.41 -16.54
C TYR A 165 -8.11 -12.24 -16.77
N GLY A 166 -8.86 -11.82 -15.75
CA GLY A 166 -10.29 -11.55 -15.88
C GLY A 166 -10.58 -10.38 -16.83
N THR A 167 -9.74 -9.35 -16.85
CA THR A 167 -9.93 -8.18 -17.71
C THR A 167 -9.33 -8.34 -19.10
N SER A 168 -8.39 -9.28 -19.32
CA SER A 168 -7.71 -9.51 -20.60
C SER A 168 -8.64 -9.95 -21.74
N PHE A 169 -9.85 -10.43 -21.42
CA PHE A 169 -10.85 -10.81 -22.43
C PHE A 169 -11.62 -9.62 -23.03
N THR A 170 -11.34 -8.39 -22.58
CA THR A 170 -12.06 -7.19 -23.00
C THR A 170 -11.22 -6.36 -23.98
N ASP A 171 -11.79 -6.00 -25.13
CA ASP A 171 -11.09 -5.19 -26.17
C ASP A 171 -11.06 -3.66 -25.91
N SER A 172 -11.52 -3.24 -24.73
CA SER A 172 -11.68 -1.83 -24.33
C SER A 172 -10.59 -1.41 -23.35
N SER A 173 -10.35 -0.10 -23.20
CA SER A 173 -9.41 0.45 -22.21
C SER A 173 -9.74 0.06 -20.75
N TYR A 174 -10.90 -0.55 -20.53
CA TYR A 174 -11.26 -1.22 -19.29
C TYR A 174 -10.26 -2.33 -18.89
N GLU A 175 -9.61 -2.97 -19.86
CA GLU A 175 -8.61 -4.04 -19.67
C GLU A 175 -7.56 -3.65 -18.61
N TRP A 176 -6.97 -2.46 -18.77
CA TRP A 176 -5.88 -1.98 -17.93
C TRP A 176 -6.32 -0.93 -16.91
N ARG A 177 -7.40 -0.19 -17.19
CA ARG A 177 -7.88 0.87 -16.26
C ARG A 177 -8.55 0.28 -15.03
N LEU A 178 -9.31 -0.81 -15.16
CA LEU A 178 -10.00 -1.41 -14.01
C LEU A 178 -9.00 -1.96 -12.98
N PRO A 179 -8.03 -2.82 -13.34
CA PRO A 179 -7.13 -3.37 -12.33
C PRO A 179 -6.30 -2.27 -11.66
N LEU A 180 -5.85 -1.26 -12.44
CA LEU A 180 -5.19 -0.09 -11.85
C LEU A 180 -6.11 0.71 -10.93
N ALA A 181 -7.37 0.98 -11.30
CA ALA A 181 -8.28 1.71 -10.42
C ALA A 181 -8.62 0.92 -9.14
N PHE A 182 -8.62 -0.41 -9.22
CA PHE A 182 -8.95 -1.28 -8.09
C PHE A 182 -7.96 -1.16 -6.93
N GLN A 183 -6.71 -0.79 -7.19
CA GLN A 183 -5.72 -0.54 -6.13
C GLN A 183 -6.21 0.55 -5.14
N ALA A 184 -7.01 1.53 -5.59
CA ALA A 184 -7.57 2.57 -4.71
C ALA A 184 -8.51 1.98 -3.66
N VAL A 185 -9.20 0.87 -3.96
CA VAL A 185 -10.06 0.18 -2.98
C VAL A 185 -9.23 -0.32 -1.81
N PHE A 186 -8.08 -0.94 -2.09
CA PHE A 186 -7.18 -1.42 -1.04
C PHE A 186 -6.59 -0.26 -0.22
N ALA A 187 -6.22 0.85 -0.87
CA ALA A 187 -5.73 2.05 -0.20
C ALA A 187 -6.79 2.73 0.68
N ILE A 188 -8.04 2.83 0.21
CA ILE A 188 -9.17 3.36 1.00
C ILE A 188 -9.43 2.45 2.21
N CYS A 189 -9.46 1.13 2.01
CA CYS A 189 -9.61 0.17 3.09
C CYS A 189 -8.49 0.30 4.13
N LEU A 190 -7.23 0.53 3.71
CA LEU A 190 -6.12 0.80 4.62
C LEU A 190 -6.39 2.07 5.45
N ILE A 191 -6.77 3.18 4.82
CA ILE A 191 -7.06 4.43 5.53
C ILE A 191 -8.19 4.22 6.54
N LEU A 192 -9.29 3.56 6.15
CA LEU A 192 -10.41 3.27 7.04
C LEU A 192 -10.00 2.45 8.26
N GLN A 193 -9.20 1.39 8.06
CA GLN A 193 -8.67 0.57 9.15
C GLN A 193 -7.76 1.40 10.08
N VAL A 194 -6.89 2.24 9.52
CA VAL A 194 -5.95 3.06 10.29
C VAL A 194 -6.64 4.22 11.01
N VAL A 195 -7.76 4.74 10.51
CA VAL A 195 -8.55 5.78 11.19
C VAL A 195 -9.09 5.27 12.53
N GLY A 196 -9.45 3.99 12.60
CA GLY A 196 -9.94 3.35 13.82
C GLY A 196 -8.87 3.00 14.85
N LEU A 197 -7.58 3.06 14.48
CA LEU A 197 -6.49 2.70 15.37
C LEU A 197 -6.14 3.83 16.37
N PRO A 198 -5.78 3.50 17.62
CA PRO A 198 -5.35 4.48 18.60
C PRO A 198 -4.07 5.17 18.12
N LYS A 199 -3.95 6.48 18.42
CA LYS A 199 -2.73 7.23 18.15
C LYS A 199 -1.63 6.71 19.07
N VAL A 200 -0.65 6.01 18.52
CA VAL A 200 0.60 5.74 19.23
C VAL A 200 1.49 6.97 19.05
N LEU A 201 1.58 7.80 20.09
CA LEU A 201 2.50 8.94 20.13
C LEU A 201 3.86 8.49 20.67
N VAL A 202 4.89 9.16 20.16
CA VAL A 202 6.30 8.88 20.38
C VAL A 202 6.67 9.01 21.86
N GLY A 203 7.42 8.02 22.34
CA GLY A 203 8.01 7.96 23.67
C GLY A 203 7.84 6.57 24.29
N TRP A 204 8.95 5.83 24.43
CA TRP A 204 8.99 4.56 25.18
C TRP A 204 8.35 4.67 26.58
N SER A 205 8.43 5.86 27.19
CA SER A 205 7.79 6.19 28.48
C SER A 205 6.25 6.27 28.40
N ASN A 206 5.67 6.79 27.30
CA ASN A 206 4.22 6.90 27.15
C ASN A 206 3.59 5.60 26.63
N MET A 207 4.35 4.78 25.89
CA MET A 207 3.92 3.46 25.42
C MET A 207 3.65 2.51 26.60
N THR A 208 4.51 2.51 27.62
CA THR A 208 4.27 1.71 28.82
C THR A 208 2.99 2.16 29.54
N ASP A 209 2.71 3.45 29.64
CA ASP A 209 1.59 3.92 30.45
C ASP A 209 0.23 3.85 29.74
N THR A 210 0.20 3.96 28.40
CA THR A 210 -1.04 3.84 27.61
C THR A 210 -1.34 2.41 27.15
N MET A 211 -0.33 1.56 26.89
CA MET A 211 -0.56 0.19 26.42
C MET A 211 -0.56 -0.85 27.55
N LYS A 212 0.10 -0.63 28.69
CA LYS A 212 0.00 -1.59 29.83
C LYS A 212 -1.45 -1.83 30.27
N PRO A 213 -2.31 -0.82 30.51
CA PRO A 213 -3.70 -1.08 30.90
C PRO A 213 -4.60 -1.55 29.75
N ALA A 214 -4.07 -1.62 28.52
CA ALA A 214 -4.76 -2.16 27.36
C ALA A 214 -4.33 -3.60 27.05
N LEU A 215 -3.07 -3.98 27.29
CA LEU A 215 -2.52 -5.29 26.96
C LEU A 215 -2.64 -6.33 28.11
N TRP A 216 -2.96 -5.87 29.32
CA TRP A 216 -3.24 -6.69 30.51
C TRP A 216 -4.69 -6.51 30.97
#